data_AF-A0A2H0AWS2-F1
#
_entry.id   AF-A0A2H0AWS2-F1
#
_cell.length_a   1.000
_cell.length_b   1.000
_cell.length_c   1.000
_cell.angle_alpha   90.00
_cell.angle_beta   90.00
_cell.angle_gamma   90.00
#
_symmetry.space_group_name_H-M   'P 1'
#
loop_
_entity.id
_entity.type
_entity.pdbx_description
1 polymer ?
#
loop_
_entity_poly.entity_id
_entity_poly.type
_entity_poly.pdbx_seq_one_letter_code
_entity_poly.pdbx_strand_id
1 'polypeptide(L)'
;MSNFLKFLEKLALHCGIRLDVEKFKDEDEYELAANILDEINKFLYQKKATLPSEYVSEFHEYWEENHERVLSPKVNLNGECLAVAKVLDGIYKSNIIKVQLDTLDLTKEEIANVRFFTAIQDFNIDVHARSNPFEFYKRHPDCFNPKKVKNNDLLVDELLNFLGAQSQRDKRKPWMLNATGLLVEKYDSSAYKINEFHDGNVVEIVKALTAEERYGFSTKKAHMFLRDMADLGVWKYKRNIEKLDVMSDKNTMRVALRTGILQFRIPLLASFLDVFCYQYSMVDRLNREAWRKVWEEWGRIPYNHRPPTPASIDYLIFRLGKIACRPNKRFCPPEKEVTEKKLESLIPQDRLIFGADRYCIFSEVCQLERKMLNAPNSISIEGRTGWKSGKTNDGGGGGISS
;
A
#
# COMPACT_ATOMS: atom_id res chain seq x y z
N MET A 1 -1.33 -12.91 41.25
CA MET A 1 -1.81 -13.54 40.01
C MET A 1 -0.93 -13.10 38.86
N SER A 2 -0.33 -14.07 38.16
CA SER A 2 0.55 -13.81 37.03
C SER A 2 -0.18 -13.11 35.88
N ASN A 3 0.59 -12.59 34.93
CA ASN A 3 0.03 -12.02 33.70
C ASN A 3 -0.67 -13.07 32.83
N PHE A 4 -0.22 -14.33 32.90
CA PHE A 4 -0.79 -15.43 32.12
C PHE A 4 -2.19 -15.80 32.63
N LEU A 5 -2.35 -16.00 33.94
CA LEU A 5 -3.67 -16.27 34.53
C LEU A 5 -4.67 -15.13 34.30
N LYS A 6 -4.21 -13.87 34.39
CA LYS A 6 -5.02 -12.68 34.03
C LYS A 6 -5.46 -12.68 32.56
N PHE A 7 -4.61 -13.18 31.66
CA PHE A 7 -4.96 -13.32 30.24
C PHE A 7 -6.03 -14.40 30.06
N LEU A 8 -5.87 -15.57 30.69
CA LEU A 8 -6.84 -16.67 30.60
C LEU A 8 -8.19 -16.31 31.18
N GLU A 9 -8.23 -15.60 32.31
CA GLU A 9 -9.48 -15.12 32.92
C GLU A 9 -10.24 -14.18 31.96
N LYS A 10 -9.53 -13.25 31.31
CA LYS A 10 -10.11 -12.36 30.30
C LYS A 10 -10.61 -13.13 29.09
N LEU A 11 -9.84 -14.12 28.61
CA LEU A 11 -10.23 -14.95 27.48
C LEU A 11 -11.50 -15.76 27.79
N ALA A 12 -11.56 -16.39 28.97
CA ALA A 12 -12.74 -17.13 29.42
C ALA A 12 -13.98 -16.24 29.52
N LEU A 13 -13.81 -15.00 30.01
CA LEU A 13 -14.90 -14.02 30.07
C LEU A 13 -15.46 -13.68 28.67
N HIS A 14 -14.59 -13.54 27.66
CA HIS A 14 -15.04 -13.33 26.28
C HIS A 14 -15.82 -14.53 25.70
N CYS A 15 -15.57 -15.74 26.21
CA CYS A 15 -16.32 -16.95 25.87
C CYS A 15 -17.58 -17.14 26.73
N GLY A 16 -17.87 -16.26 27.69
CA GLY A 16 -18.98 -16.41 28.63
C GLY A 16 -18.75 -17.49 29.70
N ILE A 17 -17.49 -17.87 29.95
CA ILE A 17 -17.10 -18.91 30.91
C ILE A 17 -16.44 -18.25 32.13
N ARG A 18 -16.77 -18.74 33.34
CA ARG A 18 -16.10 -18.31 34.57
C ARG A 18 -14.92 -19.24 34.87
N LEU A 19 -13.70 -18.69 34.83
CA LEU A 19 -12.48 -19.41 35.18
C LEU A 19 -12.13 -19.17 36.64
N ASP A 20 -11.92 -20.25 37.40
CA ASP A 20 -11.50 -20.21 38.80
C ASP A 20 -9.96 -20.23 38.89
N VAL A 21 -9.36 -19.07 38.64
CA VAL A 21 -7.90 -18.88 38.56
C VAL A 21 -7.15 -19.16 39.87
N GLU A 22 -7.85 -19.17 41.01
CA GLU A 22 -7.25 -19.43 42.32
C GLU A 22 -6.76 -20.87 42.47
N LYS A 23 -7.29 -21.79 41.64
CA LYS A 23 -6.92 -23.22 41.61
C LYS A 23 -5.61 -23.51 40.89
N PHE A 24 -5.00 -22.53 40.23
CA PHE A 24 -3.85 -22.74 39.34
C PHE A 24 -2.65 -21.88 39.74
N LYS A 25 -2.48 -21.62 41.05
CA LYS A 25 -1.33 -20.86 41.55
C LYS A 25 -0.12 -21.77 41.70
N ASP A 26 1.07 -21.17 41.59
CA ASP A 26 2.37 -21.83 41.79
C ASP A 26 2.68 -22.91 40.73
N GLU A 27 3.07 -24.14 41.10
CA GLU A 27 3.47 -25.19 40.13
C GLU A 27 2.36 -25.56 39.14
N ASP A 28 1.10 -25.46 39.56
CA ASP A 28 -0.08 -25.71 38.74
C ASP A 28 -0.24 -24.69 37.59
N GLU A 29 0.34 -23.49 37.72
CA GLU A 29 0.31 -22.48 36.65
C GLU A 29 1.12 -22.94 35.43
N TYR A 30 2.30 -23.54 35.66
CA TYR A 30 3.20 -23.92 34.57
C TYR A 30 2.66 -25.11 33.78
N GLU A 31 2.03 -26.08 34.45
CA GLU A 31 1.37 -27.20 33.78
C GLU A 31 0.17 -26.72 32.96
N LEU A 32 -0.67 -25.82 33.53
CA LEU A 32 -1.76 -25.20 32.79
C LEU A 32 -1.23 -24.42 31.58
N ALA A 33 -0.16 -23.63 31.75
CA ALA A 33 0.47 -22.89 30.67
C ALA A 33 0.99 -23.81 29.56
N ALA A 34 1.65 -24.91 29.91
CA ALA A 34 2.14 -25.90 28.95
C ALA A 34 0.99 -26.47 28.10
N ASN A 35 -0.10 -26.89 28.75
CA ASN A 35 -1.27 -27.46 28.06
C ASN A 35 -1.94 -26.45 27.13
N ILE A 36 -2.10 -25.20 27.56
CA ILE A 36 -2.71 -24.15 26.73
C ILE A 36 -1.80 -23.76 25.56
N LEU A 37 -0.49 -23.61 25.80
CA LEU A 37 0.46 -23.26 24.75
C LEU A 37 0.57 -24.36 23.70
N ASP A 38 0.48 -25.63 24.09
CA ASP A 38 0.44 -26.77 23.17
C ASP A 38 -0.79 -26.72 22.26
N GLU A 39 -1.98 -26.47 22.81
CA GLU A 39 -3.22 -26.34 22.01
C GLU A 39 -3.20 -25.10 21.09
N ILE A 40 -2.68 -23.96 21.57
CA ILE A 40 -2.48 -22.78 20.72
C ILE A 40 -1.53 -23.10 19.56
N ASN A 41 -0.43 -23.79 19.85
CA ASN A 41 0.55 -24.17 18.84
C ASN A 41 -0.04 -25.14 17.80
N LYS A 42 -0.80 -26.14 18.24
CA LYS A 42 -1.52 -27.07 17.37
C LYS A 42 -2.47 -26.36 16.41
N PHE A 43 -3.26 -25.41 16.93
CA PHE A 43 -4.24 -24.70 16.11
C PHE A 43 -3.61 -23.65 15.18
N LEU A 44 -2.68 -22.85 15.69
CA LEU A 44 -2.12 -21.72 14.94
C LEU A 44 -1.00 -22.11 13.98
N TYR A 45 -0.17 -23.10 14.34
CA TYR A 45 1.15 -23.27 13.71
C TYR A 45 1.48 -24.69 13.26
N GLN A 46 0.79 -25.72 13.74
CA GLN A 46 1.06 -27.11 13.33
C GLN A 46 0.16 -27.59 12.21
N LYS A 47 0.77 -28.31 11.27
CA LYS A 47 0.06 -28.96 10.18
C LYS A 47 -0.31 -30.40 10.56
N LYS A 48 -1.61 -30.65 10.74
CA LYS A 48 -2.18 -31.99 10.86
C LYS A 48 -2.20 -32.72 9.52
N ALA A 49 -2.06 -34.05 9.56
CA ALA A 49 -2.11 -34.90 8.36
C ALA A 49 -3.44 -34.81 7.57
N THR A 50 -4.52 -34.42 8.24
CA THR A 50 -5.86 -34.26 7.65
C THR A 50 -6.04 -32.97 6.87
N LEU A 51 -5.16 -31.97 7.05
CA LEU A 51 -5.26 -30.69 6.37
C LEU A 51 -4.72 -30.77 4.93
N PRO A 52 -5.39 -30.09 3.97
CA PRO A 52 -4.87 -29.94 2.62
C PRO A 52 -3.43 -29.41 2.55
N SER A 53 -2.77 -29.69 1.43
CA SER A 53 -1.34 -29.43 1.22
C SER A 53 -0.95 -27.95 1.37
N GLU A 54 -1.85 -27.08 0.93
CA GLU A 54 -1.80 -25.64 0.85
C GLU A 54 -1.84 -24.97 2.23
N TYR A 55 -2.56 -25.56 3.19
CA TYR A 55 -2.65 -25.03 4.53
C TYR A 55 -1.42 -25.37 5.38
N VAL A 56 -1.15 -24.51 6.36
CA VAL A 56 -0.03 -24.66 7.30
C VAL A 56 -0.52 -24.99 8.70
N SER A 57 -1.80 -24.73 8.99
CA SER A 57 -2.49 -25.00 10.25
C SER A 57 -4.00 -24.88 10.06
N GLU A 58 -4.79 -25.32 11.04
CA GLU A 58 -6.25 -25.17 11.04
C GLU A 58 -6.66 -23.69 11.11
N PHE A 59 -5.90 -22.87 11.85
CA PHE A 59 -6.12 -21.44 11.88
C PHE A 59 -5.95 -20.79 10.51
N HIS A 60 -4.99 -21.24 9.71
CA HIS A 60 -4.79 -20.70 8.37
C HIS A 60 -6.03 -20.91 7.50
N GLU A 61 -6.58 -22.12 7.46
CA GLU A 61 -7.84 -22.43 6.77
C GLU A 61 -9.00 -21.57 7.30
N TYR A 62 -9.17 -21.51 8.62
CA TYR A 62 -10.19 -20.67 9.24
C TYR A 62 -10.03 -19.18 8.88
N TRP A 63 -8.79 -18.67 8.87
CA TRP A 63 -8.49 -17.27 8.61
C TRP A 63 -8.77 -16.90 7.15
N GLU A 64 -8.37 -17.74 6.19
CA GLU A 64 -8.70 -17.58 4.78
C GLU A 64 -10.21 -17.38 4.59
N GLU A 65 -11.02 -18.24 5.20
CA GLU A 65 -12.47 -18.23 5.06
C GLU A 65 -13.17 -17.10 5.83
N ASN A 66 -12.64 -16.72 7.01
CA ASN A 66 -13.41 -15.92 7.99
C ASN A 66 -12.82 -14.54 8.30
N HIS A 67 -11.62 -14.18 7.84
CA HIS A 67 -10.97 -12.91 8.20
C HIS A 67 -11.86 -11.68 7.97
N GLU A 68 -12.57 -11.58 6.84
CA GLU A 68 -13.47 -10.44 6.58
C GLU A 68 -14.64 -10.39 7.58
N ARG A 69 -15.19 -11.55 8.00
CA ARG A 69 -16.30 -11.62 8.97
C ARG A 69 -15.85 -11.29 10.38
N VAL A 70 -14.64 -11.72 10.74
CA VAL A 70 -14.00 -11.45 12.04
C VAL A 70 -13.69 -9.96 12.15
N LEU A 71 -13.00 -9.40 11.15
CA LEU A 71 -12.56 -8.01 11.14
C LEU A 71 -13.70 -7.03 10.83
N SER A 72 -14.74 -7.48 10.11
CA SER A 72 -15.96 -6.73 9.79
C SER A 72 -15.69 -5.31 9.28
N PRO A 73 -15.03 -5.16 8.12
CA PRO A 73 -14.67 -3.86 7.58
C PRO A 73 -15.89 -2.99 7.33
N LYS A 74 -15.75 -1.69 7.61
CA LYS A 74 -16.74 -0.65 7.32
C LYS A 74 -16.07 0.55 6.66
N VAL A 75 -16.55 0.91 5.48
CA VAL A 75 -16.17 2.16 4.81
C VAL A 75 -17.21 3.22 5.14
N ASN A 76 -16.76 4.40 5.57
CA ASN A 76 -17.62 5.56 5.87
C ASN A 76 -18.73 5.28 6.91
N LEU A 77 -18.39 4.63 8.02
CA LEU A 77 -19.38 4.15 9.00
C LEU A 77 -20.26 5.29 9.56
N ASN A 78 -19.66 6.44 9.89
CA ASN A 78 -20.32 7.57 10.54
C ASN A 78 -20.23 8.88 9.73
N GLY A 79 -19.96 8.80 8.43
CA GLY A 79 -19.80 9.98 7.57
C GLY A 79 -18.39 10.58 7.55
N GLU A 80 -17.37 9.86 8.01
CA GLU A 80 -15.97 10.32 8.02
C GLU A 80 -15.48 10.71 6.62
N CYS A 81 -15.95 10.06 5.56
CA CYS A 81 -15.55 10.40 4.19
C CYS A 81 -15.95 11.82 3.80
N LEU A 82 -17.12 12.28 4.24
CA LEU A 82 -17.57 13.66 3.98
C LEU A 82 -16.74 14.67 4.80
N ALA A 83 -16.37 14.33 6.04
CA ALA A 83 -15.52 15.18 6.87
C ALA A 83 -14.13 15.36 6.24
N VAL A 84 -13.51 14.25 5.79
CA VAL A 84 -12.26 14.29 5.03
C VAL A 84 -12.41 15.08 3.73
N ALA A 85 -13.49 14.86 2.98
CA ALA A 85 -13.77 15.57 1.73
C ALA A 85 -13.85 17.10 1.91
N LYS A 86 -14.50 17.59 2.98
CA LYS A 86 -14.59 19.03 3.27
C LYS A 86 -13.21 19.66 3.53
N VAL A 87 -12.34 18.96 4.26
CA VAL A 87 -10.96 19.42 4.49
C VAL A 87 -10.20 19.51 3.16
N LEU A 88 -10.30 18.46 2.33
CA LEU A 88 -9.66 18.45 1.02
C LEU A 88 -10.21 19.54 0.08
N ASP A 89 -11.53 19.78 0.10
CA ASP A 89 -12.17 20.84 -0.68
C ASP A 89 -11.58 22.21 -0.36
N GLY A 90 -11.43 22.53 0.93
CA GLY A 90 -10.83 23.79 1.36
C GLY A 90 -9.40 23.99 0.85
N ILE A 91 -8.62 22.90 0.77
CA ILE A 91 -7.25 22.94 0.25
C ILE A 91 -7.26 23.12 -1.28
N TYR A 92 -8.00 22.29 -2.00
CA TYR A 92 -8.01 22.28 -3.47
C TYR A 92 -8.72 23.50 -4.07
N LYS A 93 -9.55 24.21 -3.31
CA LYS A 93 -10.16 25.48 -3.72
C LYS A 93 -9.16 26.52 -4.22
N SER A 94 -7.97 26.56 -3.61
CA SER A 94 -6.95 27.57 -3.93
C SER A 94 -5.65 26.98 -4.46
N ASN A 95 -5.59 25.66 -4.66
CA ASN A 95 -4.35 24.96 -4.94
C ASN A 95 -4.53 23.91 -6.04
N ILE A 96 -3.57 23.87 -6.96
CA ILE A 96 -3.42 22.76 -7.91
C ILE A 96 -2.33 21.84 -7.37
N ILE A 97 -2.73 20.64 -6.97
CA ILE A 97 -1.84 19.63 -6.40
C ILE A 97 -1.61 18.53 -7.43
N LYS A 98 -0.33 18.26 -7.72
CA LYS A 98 0.11 17.31 -8.76
C LYS A 98 1.45 16.71 -8.39
N VAL A 99 1.74 15.54 -8.93
CA VAL A 99 3.10 14.99 -8.90
C VAL A 99 4.08 15.99 -9.54
N GLN A 100 5.14 16.33 -8.80
CA GLN A 100 6.23 17.18 -9.28
C GLN A 100 7.49 16.35 -9.48
N LEU A 101 7.89 16.20 -10.74
CA LEU A 101 9.19 15.66 -11.11
C LEU A 101 9.91 16.68 -11.99
N ASP A 102 11.21 16.82 -11.79
CA ASP A 102 12.04 17.61 -12.69
C ASP A 102 12.31 16.82 -13.97
N THR A 103 11.59 17.13 -15.03
CA THR A 103 11.69 16.43 -16.32
C THR A 103 12.80 16.95 -17.21
N LEU A 104 13.56 17.98 -16.78
CA LEU A 104 14.70 18.55 -17.53
C LEU A 104 14.36 18.96 -18.97
N ASP A 105 13.15 19.49 -19.20
CA ASP A 105 12.63 19.88 -20.51
C ASP A 105 12.62 18.78 -21.57
N LEU A 106 12.60 17.51 -21.14
CA LEU A 106 12.40 16.38 -22.05
C LEU A 106 11.04 16.45 -22.76
N THR A 107 10.99 15.90 -23.95
CA THR A 107 9.75 15.77 -24.71
C THR A 107 8.77 14.83 -24.01
N LYS A 108 7.49 14.97 -24.33
CA LYS A 108 6.42 14.12 -23.78
C LYS A 108 6.67 12.64 -24.01
N GLU A 109 7.26 12.29 -25.16
CA GLU A 109 7.56 10.92 -25.51
C GLU A 109 8.71 10.34 -24.68
N GLU A 110 9.76 11.12 -24.49
CA GLU A 110 10.89 10.75 -23.62
C GLU A 110 10.43 10.58 -22.17
N ILE A 111 9.60 11.50 -21.67
CA ILE A 111 9.02 11.39 -20.33
C ILE A 111 8.21 10.11 -20.18
N ALA A 112 7.37 9.78 -21.18
CA ALA A 112 6.56 8.56 -21.17
C ALA A 112 7.44 7.30 -21.09
N ASN A 113 8.50 7.21 -21.90
CA ASN A 113 9.41 6.07 -21.90
C ASN A 113 10.16 5.94 -20.57
N VAL A 114 10.70 7.05 -20.04
CA VAL A 114 11.38 7.05 -18.73
C VAL A 114 10.45 6.59 -17.62
N ARG A 115 9.22 7.13 -17.56
CA ARG A 115 8.25 6.73 -16.53
C ARG A 115 7.76 5.30 -16.71
N PHE A 116 7.56 4.82 -17.94
CA PHE A 116 7.16 3.44 -18.18
C PHE A 116 8.17 2.45 -17.61
N PHE A 117 9.45 2.62 -17.95
CA PHE A 117 10.52 1.72 -17.49
C PHE A 117 10.84 1.87 -16.00
N THR A 118 10.67 3.05 -15.42
CA THR A 118 10.87 3.23 -13.97
C THR A 118 9.67 2.75 -13.14
N ALA A 119 8.43 2.92 -13.62
CA ALA A 119 7.22 2.52 -12.89
C ALA A 119 7.12 0.99 -12.71
N ILE A 120 7.51 0.20 -13.71
CA ILE A 120 7.54 -1.26 -13.58
C ILE A 120 8.55 -1.73 -12.51
N GLN A 121 9.60 -0.94 -12.27
CA GLN A 121 10.62 -1.24 -11.27
C GLN A 121 10.30 -0.68 -9.87
N ASP A 122 9.24 0.11 -9.72
CA ASP A 122 8.85 0.74 -8.47
C ASP A 122 8.22 -0.27 -7.50
N PHE A 123 9.09 -1.08 -6.89
CA PHE A 123 8.73 -2.10 -5.92
C PHE A 123 9.80 -2.14 -4.83
N ASN A 124 9.43 -1.74 -3.61
CA ASN A 124 10.32 -1.71 -2.44
C ASN A 124 11.66 -0.99 -2.66
N ILE A 125 11.68 -0.01 -3.58
CA ILE A 125 12.79 0.89 -3.82
C ILE A 125 12.25 2.32 -3.86
N ASP A 126 13.13 3.30 -3.70
CA ASP A 126 12.82 4.68 -4.03
C ASP A 126 13.57 5.00 -5.33
N VAL A 127 12.84 5.03 -6.45
CA VAL A 127 13.39 5.25 -7.80
C VAL A 127 14.10 6.60 -7.94
N HIS A 128 13.90 7.52 -7.00
CA HIS A 128 14.54 8.84 -6.97
C HIS A 128 15.63 8.95 -5.88
N ALA A 129 15.89 7.89 -5.10
CA ALA A 129 16.82 7.97 -3.97
C ALA A 129 18.27 8.25 -4.36
N ARG A 130 18.71 7.80 -5.55
CA ARG A 130 20.09 7.97 -6.00
C ARG A 130 20.27 9.24 -6.80
N SER A 131 19.44 9.43 -7.82
CA SER A 131 19.39 10.65 -8.62
C SER A 131 18.12 10.66 -9.48
N ASN A 132 17.92 11.75 -10.21
CA ASN A 132 16.77 11.91 -11.08
C ASN A 132 16.85 10.95 -12.29
N PRO A 133 15.86 10.06 -12.53
CA PRO A 133 15.84 9.18 -13.69
C PRO A 133 15.88 9.90 -15.04
N PHE A 134 15.39 11.14 -15.12
CA PHE A 134 15.46 11.94 -16.34
C PHE A 134 16.91 12.41 -16.65
N GLU A 135 17.75 12.61 -15.63
CA GLU A 135 19.19 12.88 -15.82
C GLU A 135 19.93 11.63 -16.31
N PHE A 136 19.52 10.45 -15.83
CA PHE A 136 20.07 9.19 -16.31
C PHE A 136 19.66 8.94 -17.76
N TYR A 137 18.41 9.23 -18.14
CA TYR A 137 17.96 9.17 -19.53
C TYR A 137 18.83 10.03 -20.46
N LYS A 138 19.14 11.29 -20.11
CA LYS A 138 19.97 12.16 -20.95
C LYS A 138 21.38 11.58 -21.22
N ARG A 139 21.91 10.80 -20.29
CA ARG A 139 23.24 10.16 -20.41
C ARG A 139 23.18 8.78 -21.07
N HIS A 140 22.10 8.04 -20.84
CA HIS A 140 21.92 6.64 -21.26
C HIS A 140 20.55 6.44 -21.94
N PRO A 141 20.25 7.13 -23.05
CA PRO A 141 18.91 7.09 -23.67
C PRO A 141 18.54 5.68 -24.17
N ASP A 142 19.55 4.88 -24.52
CA ASP A 142 19.38 3.51 -25.01
C ASP A 142 18.76 2.57 -23.98
N CYS A 143 18.97 2.83 -22.68
CA CYS A 143 18.33 2.08 -21.59
C CYS A 143 16.79 2.21 -21.58
N PHE A 144 16.25 3.18 -22.32
CA PHE A 144 14.82 3.48 -22.40
C PHE A 144 14.27 3.36 -23.82
N ASN A 145 15.08 2.89 -24.78
CA ASN A 145 14.65 2.68 -26.15
C ASN A 145 14.14 1.25 -26.34
N PRO A 146 12.84 1.02 -26.59
CA PRO A 146 12.30 -0.34 -26.65
C PRO A 146 12.92 -1.23 -27.73
N LYS A 147 13.29 -0.68 -28.89
CA LYS A 147 13.94 -1.46 -29.96
C LYS A 147 15.32 -1.96 -29.55
N LYS A 148 16.08 -1.13 -28.81
CA LYS A 148 17.42 -1.51 -28.32
C LYS A 148 17.34 -2.44 -27.11
N VAL A 149 16.41 -2.21 -26.20
CA VAL A 149 16.25 -2.99 -24.97
C VAL A 149 15.75 -4.41 -25.24
N LYS A 150 14.89 -4.63 -26.26
CA LYS A 150 14.19 -5.92 -26.48
C LYS A 150 15.10 -7.16 -26.42
N ASN A 151 16.33 -7.02 -26.91
CA ASN A 151 17.31 -8.10 -26.98
C ASN A 151 18.64 -7.76 -26.29
N ASN A 152 18.65 -6.78 -25.37
CA ASN A 152 19.88 -6.32 -24.73
C ASN A 152 19.75 -6.25 -23.20
N ASP A 153 20.13 -7.36 -22.59
CA ASP A 153 20.23 -7.56 -21.16
C ASP A 153 21.13 -6.56 -20.44
N LEU A 154 22.21 -6.09 -21.07
CA LEU A 154 23.16 -5.18 -20.45
C LEU A 154 22.51 -3.81 -20.18
N LEU A 155 21.67 -3.33 -21.09
CA LEU A 155 20.92 -2.08 -20.92
C LEU A 155 19.91 -2.19 -19.77
N VAL A 156 19.26 -3.34 -19.63
CA VAL A 156 18.38 -3.61 -18.49
C VAL A 156 19.18 -3.60 -17.19
N ASP A 157 20.32 -4.29 -17.15
CA ASP A 157 21.15 -4.38 -15.97
C ASP A 157 21.74 -3.01 -15.56
N GLU A 158 22.06 -2.15 -16.52
CA GLU A 158 22.51 -0.77 -16.32
C GLU A 158 21.42 0.09 -15.65
N LEU A 159 20.18 0.04 -16.14
CA LEU A 159 19.06 0.75 -15.51
C LEU A 159 18.76 0.21 -14.10
N LEU A 160 18.73 -1.12 -13.92
CA LEU A 160 18.49 -1.71 -12.60
C LEU A 160 19.61 -1.35 -11.61
N ASN A 161 20.85 -1.29 -12.09
CA ASN A 161 21.99 -0.80 -11.31
C ASN A 161 21.79 0.64 -10.87
N PHE A 162 21.42 1.51 -11.81
CA PHE A 162 21.13 2.92 -11.54
C PHE A 162 20.05 3.07 -10.45
N LEU A 163 18.92 2.37 -10.60
CA LEU A 163 17.79 2.45 -9.66
C LEU A 163 18.08 1.81 -8.30
N GLY A 164 19.20 1.11 -8.13
CA GLY A 164 19.50 0.34 -6.92
C GLY A 164 18.60 -0.91 -6.77
N ALA A 165 18.02 -1.39 -7.86
CA ALA A 165 17.04 -2.47 -7.90
C ALA A 165 17.69 -3.86 -7.91
N GLN A 166 18.62 -4.10 -6.97
CA GLN A 166 19.42 -5.34 -6.92
C GLN A 166 18.63 -6.55 -6.40
N SER A 167 17.65 -6.32 -5.53
CA SER A 167 16.78 -7.38 -5.00
C SER A 167 15.79 -7.86 -6.07
N GLN A 168 15.56 -9.17 -6.16
CA GLN A 168 14.60 -9.80 -7.10
C GLN A 168 14.91 -9.52 -8.57
N ARG A 169 16.20 -9.44 -8.94
CA ARG A 169 16.64 -9.23 -10.33
C ARG A 169 16.09 -10.28 -11.29
N ASP A 170 15.99 -11.52 -10.82
CA ASP A 170 15.38 -12.66 -11.52
C ASP A 170 13.95 -12.38 -12.00
N LYS A 171 13.19 -11.53 -11.29
CA LYS A 171 11.84 -11.11 -11.70
C LYS A 171 11.86 -9.81 -12.50
N ARG A 172 12.65 -8.83 -12.04
CA ARG A 172 12.68 -7.46 -12.59
C ARG A 172 13.16 -7.37 -14.03
N LYS A 173 14.15 -8.19 -14.38
CA LYS A 173 14.74 -8.21 -15.72
C LYS A 173 13.76 -8.79 -16.76
N PRO A 174 13.13 -9.96 -16.53
CA PRO A 174 12.03 -10.42 -17.36
C PRO A 174 10.89 -9.41 -17.48
N TRP A 175 10.50 -8.73 -16.40
CA TRP A 175 9.46 -7.69 -16.48
C TRP A 175 9.79 -6.60 -17.49
N MET A 176 11.02 -6.08 -17.46
CA MET A 176 11.46 -5.05 -18.38
C MET A 176 11.50 -5.54 -19.83
N LEU A 177 12.03 -6.74 -20.07
CA LEU A 177 12.10 -7.32 -21.42
C LEU A 177 10.70 -7.62 -22.00
N ASN A 178 9.79 -8.19 -21.20
CA ASN A 178 8.43 -8.47 -21.65
C ASN A 178 7.62 -7.19 -21.90
N ALA A 179 7.73 -6.20 -21.00
CA ALA A 179 7.09 -4.89 -21.19
C ALA A 179 7.67 -4.15 -22.40
N THR A 180 8.97 -4.34 -22.70
CA THR A 180 9.59 -3.86 -23.93
C THR A 180 9.00 -4.54 -25.17
N GLY A 181 8.84 -5.87 -25.12
CA GLY A 181 8.17 -6.63 -26.18
C GLY A 181 6.78 -6.08 -26.50
N LEU A 182 5.99 -5.80 -25.46
CA LEU A 182 4.67 -5.15 -25.59
C LEU A 182 4.75 -3.80 -26.33
N LEU A 183 5.70 -2.93 -25.97
CA LEU A 183 5.88 -1.64 -26.66
C LEU A 183 6.25 -1.82 -28.14
N VAL A 184 7.18 -2.73 -28.43
CA VAL A 184 7.64 -3.00 -29.80
C VAL A 184 6.52 -3.59 -30.65
N GLU A 185 5.71 -4.48 -30.09
CA GLU A 185 4.69 -5.24 -30.85
C GLU A 185 3.39 -4.48 -31.04
N LYS A 186 2.99 -3.60 -30.10
CA LYS A 186 1.67 -2.94 -30.14
C LYS A 186 1.70 -1.43 -30.22
N TYR A 187 2.79 -0.78 -29.79
CA TYR A 187 2.80 0.66 -29.54
C TYR A 187 3.94 1.37 -30.27
N ASP A 188 4.31 0.89 -31.46
CA ASP A 188 5.35 1.50 -32.30
C ASP A 188 6.66 1.79 -31.54
N SER A 189 7.02 0.89 -30.61
CA SER A 189 8.21 1.03 -29.76
C SER A 189 8.24 2.31 -28.92
N SER A 190 7.08 2.81 -28.49
CA SER A 190 6.96 4.02 -27.70
C SER A 190 5.86 3.91 -26.65
N ALA A 191 6.19 4.14 -25.38
CA ALA A 191 5.18 4.20 -24.34
C ALA A 191 4.17 5.31 -24.61
N TYR A 192 4.60 6.43 -25.20
CA TYR A 192 3.74 7.58 -25.51
C TYR A 192 2.54 7.21 -26.39
N LYS A 193 2.72 6.24 -27.29
CA LYS A 193 1.70 5.77 -28.23
C LYS A 193 0.59 4.92 -27.59
N ILE A 194 0.78 4.45 -26.35
CA ILE A 194 -0.25 3.71 -25.61
C ILE A 194 -1.55 4.51 -25.53
N ASN A 195 -1.47 5.80 -25.19
CA ASN A 195 -2.67 6.63 -25.01
C ASN A 195 -3.45 6.81 -26.32
N GLU A 196 -2.75 7.05 -27.43
CA GLU A 196 -3.36 7.19 -28.76
C GLU A 196 -4.00 5.88 -29.22
N PHE A 197 -3.29 4.76 -29.06
CA PHE A 197 -3.76 3.43 -29.48
C PHE A 197 -5.10 3.03 -28.83
N HIS A 198 -5.31 3.41 -27.57
CA HIS A 198 -6.52 3.09 -26.80
C HIS A 198 -7.56 4.23 -26.80
N ASP A 199 -7.48 5.19 -27.73
CA ASP A 199 -8.36 6.37 -27.81
C ASP A 199 -8.46 7.15 -26.48
N GLY A 200 -7.37 7.15 -25.70
CA GLY A 200 -7.33 7.76 -24.37
C GLY A 200 -8.33 7.20 -23.37
N ASN A 201 -8.73 5.93 -23.52
CA ASN A 201 -9.59 5.21 -22.57
C ASN A 201 -8.75 4.56 -21.47
N VAL A 202 -8.86 5.11 -20.25
CA VAL A 202 -8.09 4.63 -19.10
C VAL A 202 -8.30 3.16 -18.80
N VAL A 203 -9.53 2.64 -18.90
CA VAL A 203 -9.84 1.25 -18.53
C VAL A 203 -9.15 0.27 -19.47
N GLU A 204 -9.15 0.56 -20.78
CA GLU A 204 -8.50 -0.29 -21.77
C GLU A 204 -6.97 -0.23 -21.64
N ILE A 205 -6.41 0.95 -21.35
CA ILE A 205 -4.97 1.08 -21.09
C ILE A 205 -4.57 0.25 -19.86
N VAL A 206 -5.29 0.37 -18.75
CA VAL A 206 -5.00 -0.42 -17.53
C VAL A 206 -5.10 -1.91 -17.83
N LYS A 207 -6.18 -2.35 -18.49
CA LYS A 207 -6.37 -3.74 -18.89
C LYS A 207 -5.21 -4.25 -19.76
N ALA A 208 -4.73 -3.45 -20.72
CA ALA A 208 -3.63 -3.83 -21.58
C ALA A 208 -2.30 -3.93 -20.83
N LEU A 209 -2.02 -3.01 -19.89
CA LEU A 209 -0.79 -3.02 -19.10
C LEU A 209 -0.77 -4.14 -18.06
N THR A 210 -1.93 -4.54 -17.53
CA THR A 210 -2.04 -5.60 -16.51
C THR A 210 -2.50 -6.94 -17.07
N ALA A 211 -2.57 -7.09 -18.40
CA ALA A 211 -3.08 -8.30 -19.05
C ALA A 211 -2.23 -9.53 -18.70
N GLU A 212 -0.93 -9.34 -18.47
CA GLU A 212 0.01 -10.40 -18.16
C GLU A 212 0.89 -9.97 -16.98
N GLU A 213 0.97 -10.81 -15.94
CA GLU A 213 1.80 -10.53 -14.76
C GLU A 213 3.28 -10.27 -15.15
N ARG A 214 3.73 -10.93 -16.22
CA ARG A 214 5.10 -10.83 -16.72
C ARG A 214 5.49 -9.45 -17.24
N TYR A 215 4.58 -8.49 -17.38
CA TYR A 215 4.93 -7.10 -17.70
C TYR A 215 5.38 -6.28 -16.49
N GLY A 216 5.23 -6.79 -15.27
CA GLY A 216 5.63 -6.08 -14.05
C GLY A 216 4.70 -4.92 -13.64
N PHE A 217 3.61 -4.69 -14.37
CA PHE A 217 2.52 -3.79 -13.99
C PHE A 217 1.46 -4.53 -13.17
N SER A 218 1.29 -4.11 -11.92
CA SER A 218 0.06 -4.34 -11.19
C SER A 218 -0.94 -3.21 -11.47
N THR A 219 -2.22 -3.39 -11.12
CA THR A 219 -3.24 -2.33 -11.24
C THR A 219 -2.79 -1.03 -10.56
N LYS A 220 -2.17 -1.14 -9.38
CA LYS A 220 -1.60 0.00 -8.65
C LYS A 220 -0.55 0.74 -9.47
N LYS A 221 0.42 0.02 -10.05
CA LYS A 221 1.49 0.63 -10.86
C LYS A 221 0.95 1.24 -12.15
N ALA A 222 -0.05 0.61 -12.77
CA ALA A 222 -0.71 1.15 -13.94
C ALA A 222 -1.42 2.47 -13.61
N HIS A 223 -2.20 2.51 -12.52
CA HIS A 223 -2.86 3.74 -12.07
C HIS A 223 -1.85 4.86 -11.76
N MET A 224 -0.76 4.53 -11.07
CA MET A 224 0.33 5.46 -10.78
C MET A 224 0.95 6.02 -12.06
N PHE A 225 1.30 5.15 -13.00
CA PHE A 225 1.87 5.56 -14.28
C PHE A 225 0.92 6.48 -15.05
N LEU A 226 -0.37 6.13 -15.14
CA LEU A 226 -1.37 6.93 -15.85
C LEU A 226 -1.59 8.29 -15.18
N ARG A 227 -1.69 8.33 -13.84
CA ARG A 227 -1.74 9.60 -13.10
C ARG A 227 -0.54 10.47 -13.42
N ASP A 228 0.68 9.92 -13.37
CA ASP A 228 1.90 10.68 -13.66
C ASP A 228 1.88 11.24 -15.09
N MET A 229 1.39 10.48 -16.07
CA MET A 229 1.28 10.97 -17.46
C MET A 229 0.31 12.14 -17.59
N ALA A 230 -0.78 12.17 -16.82
CA ALA A 230 -1.69 13.33 -16.79
C ALA A 230 -1.07 14.52 -16.05
N ASP A 231 -0.49 14.29 -14.87
CA ASP A 231 0.07 15.35 -14.02
C ASP A 231 1.26 16.06 -14.68
N LEU A 232 2.11 15.31 -15.38
CA LEU A 232 3.26 15.81 -16.16
C LEU A 232 2.85 16.40 -17.52
N GLY A 233 1.55 16.42 -17.86
CA GLY A 233 1.04 16.99 -19.11
C GLY A 233 1.41 16.18 -20.37
N VAL A 234 1.85 14.94 -20.21
CA VAL A 234 2.21 14.01 -21.29
C VAL A 234 0.95 13.55 -22.03
N TRP A 235 -0.06 13.10 -21.29
CA TRP A 235 -1.32 12.60 -21.86
C TRP A 235 -2.53 13.42 -21.42
N LYS A 236 -3.54 13.41 -22.30
CA LYS A 236 -4.91 13.80 -21.99
C LYS A 236 -5.79 12.59 -22.26
N TYR A 237 -6.58 12.20 -21.27
CA TYR A 237 -7.52 11.09 -21.40
C TYR A 237 -8.85 11.59 -21.94
N LYS A 238 -9.47 10.81 -22.83
CA LYS A 238 -10.78 11.13 -23.41
C LYS A 238 -11.91 10.50 -22.60
N ARG A 239 -11.68 9.35 -21.97
CA ARG A 239 -12.72 8.56 -21.30
C ARG A 239 -12.19 7.92 -20.01
N ASN A 240 -13.10 7.78 -19.04
CA ASN A 240 -12.91 6.99 -17.83
C ASN A 240 -11.77 7.44 -16.91
N ILE A 241 -11.38 8.73 -16.93
CA ILE A 241 -10.31 9.24 -16.05
C ILE A 241 -10.63 9.07 -14.56
N GLU A 242 -11.91 9.14 -14.19
CA GLU A 242 -12.42 8.94 -12.83
C GLU A 242 -12.26 7.50 -12.31
N LYS A 243 -11.85 6.57 -13.18
CA LYS A 243 -11.51 5.19 -12.79
C LYS A 243 -10.11 5.06 -12.19
N LEU A 244 -9.25 6.07 -12.30
CA LEU A 244 -7.95 6.07 -11.60
C LEU A 244 -8.14 6.25 -10.09
N ASP A 245 -7.95 5.19 -9.33
CA ASP A 245 -7.98 5.21 -7.86
C ASP A 245 -6.71 5.76 -7.21
N VAL A 246 -6.83 6.19 -5.96
CA VAL A 246 -5.70 6.42 -5.04
C VAL A 246 -4.90 5.12 -4.91
N MET A 247 -3.57 5.23 -4.93
CA MET A 247 -2.71 4.08 -4.82
C MET A 247 -2.64 3.62 -3.37
N SER A 248 -2.97 2.35 -3.17
CA SER A 248 -2.93 1.78 -1.84
C SER A 248 -1.51 1.41 -1.44
N ASP A 249 -1.04 1.96 -0.33
CA ASP A 249 0.21 1.61 0.31
C ASP A 249 0.13 1.81 1.84
N LYS A 250 1.20 1.44 2.55
CA LYS A 250 1.25 1.54 4.01
C LYS A 250 0.98 2.95 4.55
N ASN A 251 1.28 4.01 3.79
CA ASN A 251 1.02 5.39 4.16
C ASN A 251 -0.45 5.72 3.95
N THR A 252 -1.01 5.46 2.76
CA THR A 252 -2.41 5.78 2.45
C THR A 252 -3.38 4.95 3.29
N MET A 253 -3.10 3.65 3.50
CA MET A 253 -3.85 2.77 4.42
C MET A 253 -3.84 3.30 5.85
N ARG A 254 -2.69 3.74 6.35
CA ARG A 254 -2.59 4.26 7.73
C ARG A 254 -3.39 5.55 7.90
N VAL A 255 -3.38 6.43 6.89
CA VAL A 255 -4.21 7.64 6.91
C VAL A 255 -5.69 7.25 6.87
N ALA A 256 -6.09 6.27 6.05
CA ALA A 256 -7.47 5.80 5.99
C ALA A 256 -7.99 5.25 7.32
N LEU A 257 -7.16 4.44 8.01
CA LEU A 257 -7.46 3.90 9.34
C LEU A 257 -7.59 5.00 10.40
N ARG A 258 -6.65 5.95 10.43
CA ARG A 258 -6.58 7.00 11.46
C ARG A 258 -7.68 8.06 11.30
N THR A 259 -8.02 8.40 10.06
CA THR A 259 -9.16 9.28 9.75
C THR A 259 -10.50 8.59 9.96
N GLY A 260 -10.52 7.25 9.99
CA GLY A 260 -11.73 6.46 10.17
C GLY A 260 -12.59 6.31 8.92
N ILE A 261 -12.10 6.72 7.74
CA ILE A 261 -12.81 6.42 6.47
C ILE A 261 -12.88 4.92 6.21
N LEU A 262 -11.94 4.15 6.80
CA LEU A 262 -11.93 2.70 6.87
C LEU A 262 -11.80 2.25 8.33
N GLN A 263 -12.77 1.48 8.81
CA GLN A 263 -12.85 0.99 10.19
C GLN A 263 -13.04 -0.53 10.22
N PHE A 264 -12.66 -1.12 11.35
CA PHE A 264 -12.75 -2.55 11.62
C PHE A 264 -13.33 -2.75 13.02
N ARG A 265 -13.94 -3.92 13.26
CA ARG A 265 -14.50 -4.31 14.56
C ARG A 265 -13.44 -4.31 15.66
N ILE A 266 -12.24 -4.76 15.32
CA ILE A 266 -11.07 -4.80 16.20
C ILE A 266 -9.88 -4.17 15.47
N PRO A 267 -8.85 -3.71 16.19
CA PRO A 267 -7.57 -3.40 15.56
C PRO A 267 -7.08 -4.57 14.69
N LEU A 268 -6.44 -4.25 13.57
CA LEU A 268 -5.87 -5.25 12.68
C LEU A 268 -4.91 -6.16 13.44
N LEU A 269 -4.96 -7.46 13.14
CA LEU A 269 -4.06 -8.44 13.75
C LEU A 269 -2.62 -8.18 13.31
N ALA A 270 -1.67 -8.57 14.16
CA ALA A 270 -0.27 -8.59 13.80
C ALA A 270 -0.06 -9.47 12.56
N SER A 271 0.89 -9.10 11.70
CA SER A 271 1.14 -9.84 10.45
C SER A 271 1.52 -11.31 10.67
N PHE A 272 2.00 -11.69 11.86
CA PHE A 272 2.23 -13.09 12.24
C PHE A 272 0.95 -13.94 12.36
N LEU A 273 -0.21 -13.30 12.47
CA LEU A 273 -1.52 -13.95 12.45
C LEU A 273 -2.22 -13.78 11.09
N ASP A 274 -1.65 -12.98 10.18
CA ASP A 274 -2.18 -12.81 8.83
C ASP A 274 -1.52 -13.78 7.85
N VAL A 275 -1.78 -15.07 8.05
CA VAL A 275 -1.22 -16.14 7.23
C VAL A 275 -1.56 -15.87 5.76
N PHE A 276 -0.54 -15.89 4.89
CA PHE A 276 -0.67 -15.57 3.46
C PHE A 276 -1.31 -14.22 3.10
N CYS A 277 -1.31 -13.24 4.02
CA CYS A 277 -1.68 -11.85 3.73
C CYS A 277 -3.16 -11.63 3.32
N TYR A 278 -4.09 -12.43 3.83
CA TYR A 278 -5.53 -12.24 3.56
C TYR A 278 -6.04 -10.88 4.08
N GLN A 279 -5.73 -10.52 5.33
CA GLN A 279 -6.06 -9.21 5.89
C GLN A 279 -5.36 -8.09 5.13
N TYR A 280 -4.07 -8.22 4.80
CA TYR A 280 -3.38 -7.20 4.00
C TYR A 280 -4.08 -6.96 2.65
N SER A 281 -4.42 -8.03 1.93
CA SER A 281 -5.08 -7.95 0.62
C SER A 281 -6.46 -7.32 0.71
N MET A 282 -7.24 -7.68 1.74
CA MET A 282 -8.52 -7.07 2.04
C MET A 282 -8.36 -5.56 2.34
N VAL A 283 -7.42 -5.18 3.21
CA VAL A 283 -7.16 -3.77 3.57
C VAL A 283 -6.71 -2.98 2.34
N ASP A 284 -5.91 -3.56 1.45
CA ASP A 284 -5.47 -2.92 0.20
C ASP A 284 -6.63 -2.57 -0.73
N ARG A 285 -7.55 -3.52 -0.91
CA ARG A 285 -8.78 -3.31 -1.66
C ARG A 285 -9.65 -2.23 -1.02
N LEU A 286 -9.95 -2.37 0.27
CA LEU A 286 -10.85 -1.46 0.99
C LEU A 286 -10.29 -0.04 1.15
N ASN A 287 -8.97 0.13 1.24
CA ASN A 287 -8.34 1.44 1.28
C ASN A 287 -8.64 2.23 -0.02
N ARG A 288 -8.55 1.57 -1.19
CA ARG A 288 -8.92 2.19 -2.47
C ARG A 288 -10.39 2.58 -2.48
N GLU A 289 -11.27 1.67 -2.06
CA GLU A 289 -12.71 1.92 -1.97
C GLU A 289 -13.04 3.10 -1.03
N ALA A 290 -12.36 3.19 0.12
CA ALA A 290 -12.55 4.28 1.07
C ALA A 290 -12.15 5.65 0.52
N TRP A 291 -11.00 5.74 -0.16
CA TRP A 291 -10.58 7.00 -0.80
C TRP A 291 -11.45 7.36 -2.01
N ARG A 292 -11.92 6.36 -2.78
CA ARG A 292 -12.94 6.58 -3.79
C ARG A 292 -14.22 7.14 -3.17
N LYS A 293 -14.63 6.60 -2.01
CA LYS A 293 -15.81 7.09 -1.30
C LYS A 293 -15.64 8.53 -0.83
N VAL A 294 -14.46 8.92 -0.33
CA VAL A 294 -14.12 10.34 -0.05
C VAL A 294 -14.34 11.20 -1.30
N TRP A 295 -13.79 10.77 -2.44
CA TRP A 295 -13.94 11.49 -3.70
C TRP A 295 -15.42 11.57 -4.14
N GLU A 296 -16.21 10.52 -3.98
CA GLU A 296 -17.66 10.56 -4.27
C GLU A 296 -18.43 11.53 -3.37
N GLU A 297 -18.20 11.47 -2.05
CA GLU A 297 -18.85 12.39 -1.10
C GLU A 297 -18.43 13.84 -1.34
N TRP A 298 -17.19 14.08 -1.75
CA TRP A 298 -16.72 15.41 -2.15
C TRP A 298 -17.54 15.96 -3.32
N GLY A 299 -17.91 15.13 -4.30
CA GLY A 299 -18.74 15.55 -5.43
C GLY A 299 -20.14 16.02 -5.05
N ARG A 300 -20.60 15.70 -3.82
CA ARG A 300 -21.90 16.13 -3.28
C ARG A 300 -21.83 17.48 -2.56
N ILE A 301 -20.64 18.01 -2.32
CA ILE A 301 -20.46 19.33 -1.73
C ILE A 301 -20.86 20.39 -2.78
N PRO A 302 -21.73 21.36 -2.46
CA PRO A 302 -22.08 22.43 -3.39
C PRO A 302 -20.85 23.27 -3.78
N TYR A 303 -20.70 23.57 -5.07
CA TYR A 303 -19.56 24.34 -5.61
C TYR A 303 -18.18 23.77 -5.23
N ASN A 304 -18.06 22.44 -5.22
CA ASN A 304 -16.82 21.76 -4.85
C ASN A 304 -15.69 21.94 -5.87
N HIS A 305 -14.47 21.73 -5.38
CA HIS A 305 -13.21 21.81 -6.11
C HIS A 305 -12.58 20.42 -6.24
N ARG A 306 -13.43 19.38 -6.31
CA ARG A 306 -12.99 18.00 -6.41
C ARG A 306 -12.20 17.81 -7.72
N PRO A 307 -11.00 17.20 -7.68
CA PRO A 307 -10.26 16.91 -8.90
C PRO A 307 -11.00 15.87 -9.77
N PRO A 308 -10.67 15.75 -11.07
CA PRO A 308 -11.40 14.88 -12.00
C PRO A 308 -11.31 13.39 -11.66
N THR A 309 -10.37 12.98 -10.82
CA THR A 309 -10.17 11.57 -10.47
C THR A 309 -9.65 11.41 -9.04
N PRO A 310 -10.01 10.31 -8.34
CA PRO A 310 -9.46 10.02 -7.02
C PRO A 310 -7.92 10.02 -7.01
N ALA A 311 -7.25 9.50 -8.03
CA ALA A 311 -5.79 9.45 -8.09
C ALA A 311 -5.10 10.82 -7.94
N SER A 312 -5.78 11.93 -8.23
CA SER A 312 -5.24 13.29 -8.07
C SER A 312 -5.06 13.70 -6.61
N ILE A 313 -5.67 13.00 -5.65
CA ILE A 313 -5.46 13.25 -4.21
C ILE A 313 -4.31 12.42 -3.64
N ASP A 314 -3.87 11.38 -4.37
CA ASP A 314 -2.90 10.40 -3.90
C ASP A 314 -1.60 11.05 -3.41
N TYR A 315 -1.07 12.00 -4.17
CA TYR A 315 0.17 12.69 -3.81
C TYR A 315 0.07 13.31 -2.41
N LEU A 316 -0.98 14.10 -2.15
CA LEU A 316 -1.16 14.76 -0.87
C LEU A 316 -1.30 13.76 0.28
N ILE A 317 -2.12 12.71 0.10
CA ILE A 317 -2.36 11.69 1.11
C ILE A 317 -1.08 10.87 1.40
N PHE A 318 -0.34 10.50 0.37
CA PHE A 318 0.95 9.82 0.49
C PHE A 318 1.96 10.68 1.28
N ARG A 319 2.12 11.95 0.90
CA ARG A 319 3.04 12.88 1.59
C ARG A 319 2.60 13.14 3.02
N LEU A 320 1.30 13.26 3.28
CA LEU A 320 0.74 13.36 4.64
C LEU A 320 1.12 12.14 5.47
N GLY A 321 0.95 10.93 4.93
CA GLY A 321 1.36 9.69 5.58
C GLY A 321 2.87 9.63 5.86
N LYS A 322 3.70 10.06 4.91
CA LYS A 322 5.18 10.03 5.03
C LYS A 322 5.71 11.07 6.01
N ILE A 323 5.16 12.29 6.01
CA ILE A 323 5.71 13.44 6.73
C ILE A 323 5.01 13.64 8.08
N ALA A 324 3.68 13.74 8.10
CA ALA A 324 2.90 14.14 9.27
C ALA A 324 2.35 12.94 10.06
N CYS A 325 1.83 11.92 9.38
CA CYS A 325 1.12 10.79 9.97
C CYS A 325 2.00 9.53 10.00
N ARG A 326 3.13 9.58 10.74
CA ARG A 326 4.13 8.49 10.79
C ARG A 326 3.68 7.34 11.70
N PRO A 327 4.16 6.09 11.47
CA PRO A 327 3.75 4.92 12.25
C PRO A 327 4.14 5.00 13.72
N ASN A 328 5.35 5.50 14.01
CA ASN A 328 5.91 5.54 15.38
C ASN A 328 5.65 6.87 16.11
N LYS A 329 4.67 7.67 15.68
CA LYS A 329 4.30 8.87 16.44
C LYS A 329 3.59 8.44 17.73
N ARG A 330 4.26 8.61 18.88
CA ARG A 330 3.69 8.35 20.21
C ARG A 330 2.44 9.20 20.48
N PHE A 331 2.40 10.43 19.94
CA PHE A 331 1.31 11.39 20.14
C PHE A 331 0.84 11.99 18.81
N CYS A 332 -0.48 12.04 18.63
CA CYS A 332 -1.17 12.69 17.53
C CYS A 332 -2.45 13.36 18.09
N PRO A 333 -2.66 14.68 17.91
CA PRO A 333 -1.66 15.63 17.44
C PRO A 333 -0.40 15.56 18.34
N PRO A 334 0.79 15.88 17.81
CA PRO A 334 1.97 16.04 18.64
C PRO A 334 1.75 17.14 19.68
N GLU A 335 2.44 17.08 20.82
CA GLU A 335 2.35 18.13 21.86
C GLU A 335 2.71 19.51 21.32
N LYS A 336 3.65 19.55 20.37
CA LYS A 336 4.10 20.78 19.70
C LYS A 336 3.76 20.71 18.22
N GLU A 337 3.27 21.82 17.71
CA GLU A 337 3.08 22.07 16.28
C GLU A 337 4.41 21.95 15.50
N VAL A 338 4.34 21.82 14.17
CA VAL A 338 5.55 21.79 13.35
C VAL A 338 6.26 23.15 13.39
N THR A 339 7.58 23.16 13.56
CA THR A 339 8.33 24.42 13.59
C THR A 339 8.31 25.11 12.22
N GLU A 340 8.34 26.44 12.22
CA GLU A 340 8.39 27.24 10.98
C GLU A 340 9.56 26.84 10.08
N LYS A 341 10.77 26.73 10.66
CA LYS A 341 11.96 26.22 9.95
C LYS A 341 11.71 24.86 9.28
N LYS A 342 10.96 23.96 9.94
CA LYS A 342 10.64 22.66 9.35
C LYS A 342 9.64 22.80 8.22
N LEU A 343 8.62 23.64 8.37
CA LEU A 343 7.62 23.91 7.34
C LEU A 343 8.26 24.54 6.09
N GLU A 344 9.15 25.52 6.27
CA GLU A 344 9.88 26.18 5.18
C GLU A 344 10.80 25.21 4.43
N SER A 345 11.38 24.22 5.12
CA SER A 345 12.19 23.16 4.50
C SER A 345 11.41 22.23 3.57
N LEU A 346 10.07 22.24 3.65
CA LEU A 346 9.21 21.45 2.78
C LEU A 346 8.98 22.18 1.46
N ILE A 347 8.86 21.41 0.39
CA ILE A 347 8.41 21.91 -0.90
C ILE A 347 6.99 22.50 -0.77
N PRO A 348 6.61 23.49 -1.59
CA PRO A 348 5.37 24.24 -1.38
C PRO A 348 4.11 23.37 -1.22
N GLN A 349 3.92 22.34 -2.05
CA GLN A 349 2.76 21.44 -1.96
C GLN A 349 2.76 20.58 -0.69
N ASP A 350 3.93 20.21 -0.17
CA ASP A 350 4.01 19.44 1.08
C ASP A 350 3.58 20.26 2.30
N ARG A 351 3.69 21.59 2.23
CA ARG A 351 3.23 22.47 3.33
C ARG A 351 1.72 22.38 3.51
N LEU A 352 0.98 22.04 2.46
CA LEU A 352 -0.48 21.92 2.45
C LEU A 352 -1.01 20.74 3.30
N ILE A 353 -0.14 19.85 3.78
CA ILE A 353 -0.53 18.79 4.74
C ILE A 353 -0.66 19.32 6.17
N PHE A 354 -0.27 20.58 6.41
CA PHE A 354 -0.40 21.27 7.69
C PHE A 354 -1.43 22.40 7.60
N GLY A 355 -2.25 22.54 8.63
CA GLY A 355 -3.17 23.67 8.80
C GLY A 355 -2.43 24.96 9.17
N ALA A 356 -3.18 26.05 9.32
CA ALA A 356 -2.64 27.34 9.77
C ALA A 356 -2.05 27.26 11.19
N ASP A 357 -2.56 26.35 12.01
CA ASP A 357 -2.08 25.98 13.35
C ASP A 357 -0.86 25.04 13.31
N ARG A 358 -0.31 24.77 12.12
CA ARG A 358 0.86 23.91 11.88
C ARG A 358 0.70 22.47 12.39
N TYR A 359 -0.54 22.04 12.61
CA TYR A 359 -0.91 20.64 12.85
C TYR A 359 -1.36 19.95 11.57
N CYS A 360 -1.49 18.63 11.60
CA CYS A 360 -1.97 17.86 10.45
C CYS A 360 -3.38 18.32 10.07
N ILE A 361 -3.66 18.50 8.77
CA ILE A 361 -4.98 18.91 8.25
C ILE A 361 -6.16 18.02 8.68
N PHE A 362 -5.89 16.80 9.13
CA PHE A 362 -6.91 15.88 9.64
C PHE A 362 -6.92 15.75 11.17
N SER A 363 -6.28 16.66 11.93
CA SER A 363 -6.25 16.61 13.40
C SER A 363 -7.64 16.54 14.01
N GLU A 364 -8.57 17.33 13.47
CA GLU A 364 -9.96 17.46 13.92
C GLU A 364 -10.87 16.33 13.42
N VAL A 365 -10.44 15.61 12.38
CA VAL A 365 -11.18 14.46 11.85
C VAL A 365 -10.80 13.18 12.60
N CYS A 366 -9.53 13.02 12.94
CA CYS A 366 -9.03 11.81 13.60
C CYS A 366 -9.50 11.73 15.07
N GLN A 367 -10.15 10.64 15.45
CA GLN A 367 -10.46 10.32 16.86
C GLN A 367 -9.24 9.75 17.60
N LEU A 368 -9.15 9.98 18.92
CA LEU A 368 -7.95 9.69 19.71
C LEU A 368 -7.53 8.21 19.64
N GLU A 369 -8.50 7.31 19.77
CA GLU A 369 -8.33 5.85 19.73
C GLU A 369 -7.87 5.34 18.36
N ARG A 370 -8.16 6.07 17.27
CA ARG A 370 -7.78 5.68 15.91
C ARG A 370 -6.38 6.14 15.56
N LYS A 371 -5.85 7.17 16.23
CA LYS A 371 -4.56 7.80 15.90
C LYS A 371 -3.35 6.88 16.08
N MET A 372 -3.49 5.80 16.84
CA MET A 372 -2.46 4.77 17.02
C MET A 372 -2.48 3.67 15.95
N LEU A 373 -3.52 3.58 15.12
CA LEU A 373 -3.67 2.52 14.13
C LEU A 373 -2.57 2.59 13.07
N ASN A 374 -2.16 1.42 12.59
CA ASN A 374 -1.14 1.26 11.57
C ASN A 374 -1.62 0.32 10.47
N ALA A 375 -1.08 0.51 9.27
CA ALA A 375 -1.34 -0.39 8.15
C ALA A 375 -0.75 -1.79 8.43
N PRO A 376 -1.37 -2.87 7.92
CA PRO A 376 -0.80 -4.20 8.02
C PRO A 376 0.48 -4.29 7.17
N ASN A 377 1.41 -5.17 7.56
CA ASN A 377 2.54 -5.51 6.71
C ASN A 377 2.23 -6.78 5.90
N SER A 378 2.67 -6.81 4.64
CA SER A 378 2.68 -8.02 3.84
C SER A 378 3.92 -8.84 4.18
N ILE A 379 3.72 -10.14 4.43
CA ILE A 379 4.78 -11.14 4.56
C ILE A 379 4.84 -11.93 3.25
N SER A 380 6.03 -12.00 2.63
CA SER A 380 6.22 -12.72 1.38
C SER A 380 5.84 -14.20 1.52
N ILE A 381 5.04 -14.72 0.60
CA ILE A 381 4.67 -16.15 0.57
C ILE A 381 5.91 -17.01 0.22
N GLU A 382 6.77 -16.52 -0.67
CA GLU A 382 7.89 -17.26 -1.27
C GLU A 382 9.28 -16.68 -0.94
N GLY A 383 9.34 -15.81 0.07
CA GLY A 383 10.62 -15.19 0.48
C GLY A 383 11.55 -16.19 1.16
N ARG A 384 12.81 -15.78 1.36
CA ARG A 384 13.82 -16.51 2.16
C ARG A 384 13.34 -16.78 3.61
N THR A 385 12.35 -16.01 4.04
CA THR A 385 11.63 -16.03 5.32
C THR A 385 10.11 -16.13 5.08
N GLY A 386 9.70 -16.85 4.04
CA GLY A 386 8.31 -16.92 3.62
C GLY A 386 7.48 -17.93 4.41
N TRP A 387 6.16 -17.79 4.33
CA TRP A 387 5.22 -18.72 4.96
C TRP A 387 5.45 -20.19 4.55
N LYS A 388 5.95 -20.45 3.34
CA LYS A 388 6.29 -21.81 2.87
C LYS A 388 7.42 -22.48 3.66
N SER A 389 8.40 -21.71 4.15
CA SER A 389 9.51 -22.23 4.95
C SER A 389 9.23 -22.21 6.46
N GLY A 390 8.13 -21.61 6.90
CA GLY A 390 7.76 -21.48 8.30
C GLY A 390 6.89 -22.59 8.87
N LYS A 391 6.63 -23.67 8.11
CA LYS A 391 5.77 -24.78 8.55
C LYS A 391 6.47 -25.63 9.61
N THR A 392 5.77 -25.97 10.68
CA THR A 392 6.18 -27.01 11.63
C THR A 392 5.25 -28.22 11.51
N ASN A 393 5.79 -29.42 11.74
CA ASN A 393 5.02 -30.66 11.74
C ASN A 393 4.51 -30.97 13.17
N ASP A 394 3.83 -32.11 13.33
CA ASP A 394 3.29 -32.55 14.63
C ASP A 394 4.37 -32.72 15.72
N GLY A 395 5.66 -32.81 15.34
CA GLY A 395 6.79 -32.86 16.26
C GLY A 395 7.19 -31.50 16.86
N GLY A 396 6.59 -30.40 16.40
CA GLY A 396 6.95 -29.04 16.82
C GLY A 396 8.31 -28.58 16.28
N GLY A 397 8.69 -27.33 16.62
CA GLY A 397 9.94 -26.71 16.16
C GLY A 397 9.93 -26.27 14.69
N GLY A 398 10.59 -25.14 14.40
CA GLY A 398 10.47 -24.43 13.11
C GLY A 398 9.63 -23.16 13.23
N GLY A 399 9.55 -22.35 12.17
CA GLY A 399 8.77 -21.10 12.16
C GLY A 399 9.25 -20.09 11.11
N ILE A 400 8.57 -18.95 11.04
CA ILE A 400 9.00 -17.81 10.19
C ILE A 400 10.24 -17.21 10.83
N SER A 401 11.43 -17.44 10.25
CA SER A 401 12.63 -16.67 10.59
C SER A 401 12.43 -15.23 10.11
N SER A 402 12.71 -14.22 10.94
CA SER A 402 12.57 -12.80 10.56
C SER A 402 13.85 -12.25 9.94
#